data_AF-A0A316Z8J2-F1
#
_entry.id   AF-A0A316Z8J2-F1
#
_cell.length_a   1.000
_cell.length_b   1.000
_cell.length_c   1.000
_cell.angle_alpha   90.00
_cell.angle_beta   90.00
_cell.angle_gamma   90.00
#
_symmetry.space_group_name_H-M   'P 1'
#
loop_
_entity.id
_entity.type
_entity.pdbx_description
1 polymer ?
#
loop_
_entity_poly.entity_id
_entity_poly.type
_entity_poly.pdbx_seq_one_letter_code
_entity_poly.pdbx_strand_id
1 'polypeptide(L)'
;MPPHRVAIIGGGPSALVTLKTLLELQDRKGGAFDVDATLFEGEEQIGGTFRYRSYANGSLVSSKQLTCFSDFRMPLDSSDHMTLPAYVQYLEDYVAHFRLRQRATFRMSTRVRRVRRADGGGHIVRWRQRSGEEDEAHFDYVAVCAGLHVEPAFPSIPGLADPQLPSKWWDEKKEERKEKQKLSDAQRRIQTLHSSAYKDPEFLKDKSVLVCGTGETGMDLAYAAVKAPAKSIVLSTRDGFLSFPHVLQSFSLFGVTYDKDTPIDGLITNLFETTHRSRLVEASRLRWHVSDFGVKLVLKFLTGTSAGCNQWCGELPEHKQGRAYVFLNKSAKAMPYLNREWKNRSWLMERIAKYIDPPSVRDDEPGISLAPFPEYVDEDGRVVFRENGRKEAARMRNRIVKPDIVLFATGYRHSFPWLDSSYATPLDEDSNLCRGLFAYDDPTLTFSGFVRPGVGAIPPQAEMEARLWCSVICGEVPAPTSEAYYKLLQPKGARITHGVDYSSYVSQLARDVGSQPGLLDLWRTHGFDILLIYCFAAAFPTLYSLTGPWASAQAPHITRTEIRETIARRGVGGNVLMGVIPMVFYGFVNLAALLLEQLLNVAQALMPKTCQAAARQLGWTQHKKMA
;
A
#
# COMPACT_ATOMS: atom_id res chain seq x y z
N MET A 1 31.63 12.52 19.73
CA MET A 1 31.60 13.17 18.40
C MET A 1 30.43 14.15 18.40
N PRO A 2 30.41 15.22 17.61
CA PRO A 2 29.20 16.03 17.48
C PRO A 2 28.03 15.14 16.99
N PRO A 3 26.78 15.43 17.41
CA PRO A 3 25.63 14.66 16.97
C PRO A 3 25.43 14.82 15.45
N HIS A 4 25.00 13.74 14.80
CA HIS A 4 24.65 13.76 13.39
C HIS A 4 23.36 14.55 13.18
N ARG A 5 23.40 15.57 12.32
CA ARG A 5 22.23 16.39 12.01
C ARG A 5 21.36 15.68 10.98
N VAL A 6 20.11 15.41 11.31
CA VAL A 6 19.19 14.67 10.44
C VAL A 6 17.97 15.52 10.09
N ALA A 7 17.72 15.76 8.81
CA ALA A 7 16.50 16.39 8.34
C ALA A 7 15.45 15.33 7.98
N ILE A 8 14.25 15.42 8.56
CA ILE A 8 13.12 14.54 8.25
C ILE A 8 12.04 15.39 7.58
N ILE A 9 11.70 15.07 6.33
CA ILE A 9 10.81 15.88 5.49
C ILE A 9 9.42 15.23 5.46
N GLY A 10 8.46 15.84 6.15
CA GLY A 10 7.09 15.37 6.35
C GLY A 10 6.77 15.08 7.81
N GLY A 11 5.50 15.15 8.20
CA GLY A 11 4.97 14.84 9.53
C GLY A 11 3.89 13.75 9.51
N GLY A 12 3.91 12.88 8.50
CA GLY A 12 3.07 11.69 8.42
C GLY A 12 3.66 10.48 9.18
N PRO A 13 2.97 9.32 9.19
CA PRO A 13 3.41 8.15 9.95
C PRO A 13 4.83 7.66 9.61
N SER A 14 5.23 7.69 8.32
CA SER A 14 6.58 7.31 7.90
C SER A 14 7.67 8.20 8.51
N ALA A 15 7.39 9.50 8.66
CA ALA A 15 8.32 10.44 9.31
C ALA A 15 8.42 10.18 10.81
N LEU A 16 7.29 9.97 11.48
CA LEU A 16 7.23 9.75 12.92
C LEU A 16 7.95 8.46 13.31
N VAL A 17 7.75 7.38 12.56
CA VAL A 17 8.45 6.12 12.84
C VAL A 17 9.92 6.19 12.47
N THR A 18 10.29 6.87 11.38
CA THR A 18 11.71 7.09 11.04
C THR A 18 12.43 7.87 12.15
N LEU A 19 11.80 8.93 12.67
CA LEU A 19 12.32 9.68 13.81
C LEU A 19 12.46 8.81 15.05
N LYS A 20 11.41 8.04 15.40
CA LYS A 20 11.46 7.14 16.55
C LYS A 20 12.59 6.12 16.41
N THR A 21 12.76 5.51 15.23
CA THR A 21 13.80 4.50 14.98
C THR A 21 15.21 5.09 15.09
N LEU A 22 15.44 6.32 14.61
CA LEU A 22 16.72 7.03 14.81
C LEU A 22 17.02 7.28 16.29
N LEU A 23 16.02 7.72 17.05
CA LEU A 23 16.15 7.98 18.48
C LEU A 23 16.36 6.69 19.29
N GLU A 24 15.70 5.61 18.91
CA GLU A 24 15.92 4.27 19.48
C GLU A 24 17.33 3.74 19.16
N LEU A 25 17.84 3.98 17.95
CA LEU A 25 19.22 3.66 17.59
C LEU A 25 20.21 4.41 18.48
N GLN A 26 19.99 5.72 18.68
CA GLN A 26 20.80 6.53 19.60
C GLN A 26 20.78 5.94 21.02
N ASP A 27 19.60 5.59 21.54
CA ASP A 27 19.48 4.97 22.87
C ASP A 27 20.26 3.64 22.96
N ARG A 28 20.22 2.82 21.90
CA ARG A 28 20.90 1.53 21.83
C ARG A 28 22.42 1.65 21.71
N LYS A 29 22.91 2.61 20.92
CA LYS A 29 24.34 2.78 20.65
C LYS A 29 25.08 3.53 21.77
N GLY A 30 24.36 4.28 22.60
CA GLY A 30 24.99 5.31 23.43
C GLY A 30 25.71 6.34 22.55
N GLY A 31 26.52 7.23 23.13
CA GLY A 31 27.20 8.32 22.41
C GLY A 31 28.15 7.94 21.24
N ALA A 32 28.15 6.68 20.80
CA ALA A 32 28.73 6.23 19.54
C ALA A 32 27.92 6.66 18.30
N PHE A 33 26.61 6.93 18.44
CA PHE A 33 25.77 7.47 17.35
C PHE A 33 24.67 8.36 17.94
N ASP A 34 24.96 9.65 18.09
CA ASP A 34 23.99 10.65 18.54
C ASP A 34 23.36 11.37 17.34
N VAL A 35 22.07 11.73 17.45
CA VAL A 35 21.34 12.45 16.40
C VAL A 35 20.74 13.76 16.92
N ASP A 36 20.86 14.80 16.11
CA ASP A 36 20.09 16.04 16.22
C ASP A 36 19.09 16.09 15.06
N ALA A 37 17.88 15.60 15.32
CA ALA A 37 16.85 15.45 14.30
C ALA A 37 15.93 16.69 14.23
N THR A 38 15.71 17.19 13.02
CA THR A 38 14.73 18.25 12.72
C THR A 38 13.69 17.72 11.74
N LEU A 39 12.43 17.67 12.17
CA LEU A 39 11.28 17.31 11.35
C LEU A 39 10.62 18.57 10.77
N PHE A 40 10.45 18.59 9.45
CA PHE A 40 9.80 19.67 8.70
C PHE A 40 8.44 19.21 8.19
N GLU A 41 7.35 19.80 8.68
CA GLU A 41 5.98 19.53 8.19
C GLU A 41 5.43 20.81 7.57
N GLY A 42 4.95 20.70 6.33
CA GLY A 42 4.39 21.84 5.60
C GLY A 42 3.04 22.30 6.15
N GLU A 43 2.32 21.43 6.86
CA GLU A 43 1.05 21.71 7.50
C GLU A 43 1.19 22.11 8.98
N GLU A 44 0.08 22.54 9.59
CA GLU A 44 0.03 23.03 10.96
C GLU A 44 0.26 21.93 12.02
N GLN A 45 -0.05 20.68 11.70
CA GLN A 45 -0.01 19.54 12.61
C GLN A 45 0.45 18.27 11.90
N ILE A 46 0.81 17.26 12.69
CA ILE A 46 1.18 15.94 12.16
C ILE A 46 -0.03 15.15 11.65
N GLY A 47 0.24 14.00 11.02
CA GLY A 47 -0.77 13.06 10.51
C GLY A 47 -0.89 13.04 8.98
N GLY A 48 -0.33 14.03 8.29
CA GLY A 48 -0.20 14.06 6.84
C GLY A 48 -1.51 13.81 6.09
N THR A 49 -1.51 12.83 5.17
CA THR A 49 -2.69 12.47 4.36
C THR A 49 -3.93 12.17 5.21
N PHE A 50 -3.76 11.49 6.35
CA PHE A 50 -4.88 11.03 7.19
C PHE A 50 -5.62 12.19 7.87
N ARG A 51 -4.92 13.29 8.17
CA ARG A 51 -5.53 14.51 8.74
C ARG A 51 -6.12 15.41 7.67
N TYR A 52 -5.39 15.66 6.59
CA TYR A 52 -5.69 16.78 5.70
C TYR A 52 -6.31 16.37 4.34
N ARG A 53 -6.03 15.15 3.87
CA ARG A 53 -6.43 14.63 2.55
C ARG A 53 -7.53 13.57 2.67
N SER A 54 -8.23 13.60 3.80
CA SER A 54 -9.36 12.76 4.16
C SER A 54 -10.70 13.36 3.72
N TYR A 55 -11.76 12.56 3.75
CA TYR A 55 -13.15 12.96 3.53
C TYR A 55 -14.03 12.42 4.67
N ALA A 56 -15.23 12.98 4.83
CA ALA A 56 -16.16 12.56 5.88
C ALA A 56 -16.43 11.05 5.82
N ASN A 57 -16.51 10.43 7.00
CA ASN A 57 -16.77 9.00 7.19
C ASN A 57 -15.74 8.05 6.56
N GLY A 58 -14.55 8.55 6.22
CA GLY A 58 -13.42 7.72 5.81
C GLY A 58 -12.91 6.85 6.96
N SER A 59 -12.63 5.58 6.64
CA SER A 59 -11.98 4.61 7.53
C SER A 59 -10.78 3.99 6.82
N LEU A 60 -9.85 3.45 7.60
CA LEU A 60 -8.77 2.65 7.08
C LEU A 60 -9.30 1.34 6.51
N VAL A 61 -8.76 0.93 5.36
CA VAL A 61 -9.06 -0.36 4.70
C VAL A 61 -8.10 -1.48 5.12
N SER A 62 -7.10 -1.13 5.94
CA SER A 62 -6.20 -2.07 6.62
C SER A 62 -6.60 -2.15 8.08
N SER A 63 -6.43 -3.33 8.66
CA SER A 63 -6.74 -3.57 10.06
C SER A 63 -5.75 -2.89 10.99
N LYS A 64 -6.13 -2.71 12.26
CA LYS A 64 -5.24 -2.19 13.31
C LYS A 64 -4.01 -3.08 13.47
N GLN A 65 -4.18 -4.39 13.28
CA GLN A 65 -3.11 -5.39 13.36
C GLN A 65 -2.01 -5.11 12.33
N LEU A 66 -2.39 -4.69 11.12
CA LEU A 66 -1.47 -4.38 10.04
C LEU A 66 -1.18 -2.88 9.88
N THR A 67 -1.74 -1.98 10.70
CA THR A 67 -1.54 -0.53 10.55
C THR A 67 -0.79 0.11 11.72
N CYS A 68 -0.93 -0.43 12.92
CA CYS A 68 -0.19 0.05 14.09
C CYS A 68 1.29 -0.35 13.99
N PHE A 69 2.17 0.45 14.58
CA PHE A 69 3.60 0.17 14.71
C PHE A 69 3.87 -1.04 15.61
N SER A 70 5.05 -1.64 15.47
CA SER A 70 5.34 -2.96 16.03
C SER A 70 5.30 -3.01 17.57
N ASP A 71 5.60 -1.89 18.23
CA ASP A 71 5.77 -1.75 19.67
C ASP A 71 4.84 -0.70 20.31
N PHE A 72 3.82 -0.24 19.56
CA PHE A 72 2.78 0.64 20.07
C PHE A 72 1.44 0.32 19.41
N ARG A 73 0.54 -0.30 20.17
CA ARG A 73 -0.69 -0.91 19.67
C ARG A 73 -1.92 -0.17 20.18
N MET A 74 -2.99 -0.25 19.42
CA MET A 74 -4.31 0.18 19.89
C MET A 74 -4.83 -0.77 20.98
N PRO A 75 -5.76 -0.32 21.85
CA PRO A 75 -6.46 -1.20 22.77
C PRO A 75 -7.09 -2.42 22.07
N LEU A 76 -7.13 -3.56 22.77
CA LEU A 76 -7.58 -4.84 22.20
C LEU A 76 -9.05 -4.82 21.77
N ASP A 77 -9.88 -4.05 22.46
CA ASP A 77 -11.31 -3.84 22.21
C ASP A 77 -11.61 -2.80 21.11
N SER A 78 -10.61 -2.09 20.61
CA SER A 78 -10.77 -1.15 19.49
C SER A 78 -11.21 -1.86 18.22
N SER A 79 -12.03 -1.19 17.41
CA SER A 79 -12.41 -1.68 16.08
C SER A 79 -11.17 -2.01 15.23
N ASP A 80 -11.23 -3.09 14.46
CA ASP A 80 -10.14 -3.46 13.57
C ASP A 80 -9.90 -2.41 12.49
N HIS A 81 -10.94 -1.72 12.01
CA HIS A 81 -10.82 -0.71 10.96
C HIS A 81 -11.07 0.69 11.54
N MET A 82 -9.97 1.34 11.95
CA MET A 82 -10.02 2.65 12.57
C MET A 82 -10.60 3.71 11.62
N THR A 83 -11.34 4.67 12.20
CA THR A 83 -11.68 5.91 11.50
C THR A 83 -10.41 6.75 11.30
N LEU A 84 -10.41 7.63 10.31
CA LEU A 84 -9.26 8.51 10.07
C LEU A 84 -8.93 9.41 11.29
N PRO A 85 -9.90 10.02 12.00
CA PRO A 85 -9.61 10.76 13.22
C PRO A 85 -9.00 9.91 14.34
N ALA A 86 -9.48 8.67 14.54
CA ALA A 86 -8.92 7.76 15.54
C ALA A 86 -7.46 7.39 15.21
N TYR A 87 -7.15 7.18 13.93
CA TYR A 87 -5.77 6.92 13.51
C TYR A 87 -4.86 8.13 13.68
N VAL A 88 -5.35 9.34 13.40
CA VAL A 88 -4.59 10.57 13.68
C VAL A 88 -4.34 10.74 15.17
N GLN A 89 -5.32 10.44 16.02
CA GLN A 89 -5.13 10.44 17.48
C GLN A 89 -4.07 9.43 17.91
N TYR A 90 -4.10 8.20 17.37
CA TYR A 90 -3.07 7.19 17.60
C TYR A 90 -1.66 7.71 17.28
N LEU A 91 -1.49 8.50 16.21
CA LEU A 91 -0.19 9.10 15.87
C LEU A 91 0.25 10.18 16.85
N GLU A 92 -0.69 11.00 17.37
CA GLU A 92 -0.39 11.96 18.44
C GLU A 92 0.00 11.23 19.73
N ASP A 93 -0.70 10.15 20.08
CA ASP A 93 -0.42 9.31 21.24
C ASP A 93 0.95 8.62 21.09
N TYR A 94 1.31 8.17 19.88
CA TYR A 94 2.63 7.64 19.57
C TYR A 94 3.74 8.67 19.82
N VAL A 95 3.55 9.89 19.32
CA VAL A 95 4.48 11.01 19.54
C VAL A 95 4.65 11.32 21.03
N ALA A 96 3.56 11.31 21.79
CA ALA A 96 3.58 11.54 23.23
C ALA A 96 4.28 10.40 23.98
N HIS A 97 3.93 9.14 23.66
CA HIS A 97 4.47 7.94 24.31
C HIS A 97 6.00 7.86 24.19
N PHE A 98 6.53 8.07 22.99
CA PHE A 98 7.98 8.07 22.74
C PHE A 98 8.65 9.43 22.95
N ARG A 99 7.90 10.43 23.43
CA ARG A 99 8.37 11.80 23.74
C ARG A 99 9.10 12.46 22.56
N LEU A 100 8.65 12.20 21.32
CA LEU A 100 9.40 12.61 20.13
C LEU A 100 9.59 14.13 20.04
N ARG A 101 8.59 14.92 20.47
CA ARG A 101 8.68 16.39 20.52
C ARG A 101 9.66 16.94 21.55
N GLN A 102 10.03 16.15 22.57
CA GLN A 102 11.01 16.55 23.59
C GLN A 102 12.43 16.19 23.16
N ARG A 103 12.57 15.25 22.21
CA ARG A 103 13.83 14.66 21.78
C ARG A 103 14.31 15.15 20.41
N ALA A 104 13.46 15.89 19.68
CA ALA A 104 13.75 16.37 18.34
C ALA A 104 13.03 17.69 18.06
N THR A 105 13.53 18.46 17.09
CA THR A 105 12.94 19.73 16.70
C THR A 105 11.81 19.51 15.70
N PHE A 106 10.61 20.04 15.99
CA PHE A 106 9.44 19.96 15.11
C PHE A 106 9.15 21.34 14.51
N ARG A 107 9.43 21.51 13.21
CA ARG A 107 9.10 22.71 12.44
C ARG A 107 7.82 22.50 11.66
N MET A 108 6.69 22.90 12.26
CA MET A 108 5.37 22.86 11.62
C MET A 108 5.17 24.08 10.72
N SER A 109 4.19 24.03 9.82
CA SER A 109 3.92 25.08 8.83
C SER A 109 5.17 25.52 8.07
N THR A 110 6.08 24.58 7.81
CA THR A 110 7.42 24.80 7.26
C THR A 110 7.64 23.87 6.08
N ARG A 111 7.70 24.44 4.88
CA ARG A 111 7.84 23.69 3.63
C ARG A 111 9.29 23.68 3.17
N VAL A 112 9.85 22.49 2.96
CA VAL A 112 11.13 22.34 2.28
C VAL A 112 11.00 22.78 0.81
N ARG A 113 11.90 23.66 0.38
CA ARG A 113 11.92 24.27 -0.96
C ARG A 113 13.06 23.74 -1.82
N ARG A 114 14.18 23.38 -1.21
CA ARG A 114 15.32 22.80 -1.92
C ARG A 114 16.13 21.86 -1.04
N VAL A 115 16.58 20.74 -1.60
CA VAL A 115 17.59 19.84 -1.01
C VAL A 115 18.67 19.62 -2.06
N ARG A 116 19.91 19.95 -1.73
CA ARG A 116 21.08 19.79 -2.62
C ARG A 116 22.26 19.20 -1.85
N ARG A 117 23.21 18.60 -2.58
CA ARG A 117 24.47 18.15 -1.99
C ARG A 117 25.31 19.35 -1.52
N ALA A 118 26.04 19.18 -0.43
CA ALA A 118 27.01 20.16 0.04
C ALA A 118 28.42 19.81 -0.46
N ASP A 119 29.25 20.81 -0.74
CA ASP A 119 30.59 20.63 -1.34
C ASP A 119 31.58 19.89 -0.41
N GLY A 120 31.25 19.76 0.89
CA GLY A 120 32.04 19.05 1.91
C GLY A 120 31.40 17.75 2.42
N GLY A 121 30.38 17.23 1.72
CA GLY A 121 29.59 16.08 2.18
C GLY A 121 28.33 16.48 2.96
N GLY A 122 27.34 15.57 2.99
CA GLY A 122 26.00 15.87 3.51
C GLY A 122 25.18 16.74 2.55
N HIS A 123 24.22 17.47 3.12
CA HIS A 123 23.13 18.10 2.39
C HIS A 123 22.86 19.51 2.88
N ILE A 124 22.49 20.41 1.97
CA ILE A 124 21.89 21.70 2.33
C ILE A 124 20.39 21.59 2.10
N VAL A 125 19.62 21.79 3.17
CA VAL A 125 18.16 21.83 3.14
C VAL A 125 17.73 23.28 3.32
N ARG A 126 16.99 23.81 2.35
CA ARG A 126 16.35 25.13 2.40
C ARG A 126 14.86 24.97 2.59
N TRP A 127 14.28 25.71 3.53
CA TRP A 127 12.86 25.67 3.83
C TRP A 127 12.28 27.08 3.95
N ARG A 128 10.95 27.16 3.86
CA ARG A 128 10.16 28.37 4.03
C ARG A 128 9.08 28.15 5.07
N GLN A 129 9.03 29.00 6.07
CA GLN A 129 7.94 29.05 7.04
C GLN A 129 6.71 29.75 6.46
N ARG A 130 5.52 29.46 6.99
CA ARG A 130 4.28 30.13 6.57
C ARG A 130 4.28 31.64 6.81
N SER A 131 5.08 32.13 7.76
CA SER A 131 5.34 33.57 7.98
C SER A 131 6.00 34.24 6.77
N GLY A 132 6.59 33.46 5.86
CA GLY A 132 7.31 33.94 4.68
C GLY A 132 8.83 33.85 4.81
N GLU A 133 9.36 33.68 6.03
CA GLU A 133 10.78 33.53 6.32
C GLU A 133 11.37 32.28 5.65
N GLU A 134 12.50 32.45 4.96
CA GLU A 134 13.29 31.37 4.40
C GLU A 134 14.60 31.22 5.15
N ASP A 135 15.02 29.98 5.34
CA ASP A 135 16.25 29.63 6.04
C ASP A 135 16.86 28.36 5.42
N GLU A 136 18.14 28.13 5.63
CA GLU A 136 18.83 26.93 5.17
C GLU A 136 19.89 26.45 6.17
N ALA A 137 20.07 25.14 6.24
CA ALA A 137 21.09 24.54 7.08
C ALA A 137 21.69 23.29 6.46
N HIS A 138 22.90 22.97 6.92
CA HIS A 138 23.58 21.71 6.64
C HIS A 138 23.01 20.57 7.49
N PHE A 139 22.86 19.39 6.88
CA PHE A 139 22.48 18.14 7.51
C PHE A 139 23.37 17.01 7.00
N ASP A 140 23.75 16.09 7.88
CA ASP A 140 24.52 14.89 7.51
C ASP A 140 23.65 13.87 6.78
N TYR A 141 22.38 13.77 7.19
CA TYR A 141 21.41 12.81 6.65
C TYR A 141 20.06 13.47 6.34
N VAL A 142 19.36 12.96 5.32
CA VAL A 142 18.01 13.40 4.94
C VAL A 142 17.08 12.21 4.79
N ALA A 143 15.97 12.21 5.52
CA ALA A 143 14.86 11.27 5.33
C ALA A 143 13.69 11.97 4.65
N VAL A 144 13.42 11.59 3.39
CA VAL A 144 12.26 12.04 2.64
C VAL A 144 11.06 11.18 3.01
N CYS A 145 10.10 11.78 3.72
CA CYS A 145 8.88 11.14 4.23
C CYS A 145 7.61 11.91 3.81
N ALA A 146 7.68 12.65 2.70
CA ALA A 146 6.63 13.56 2.25
C ALA A 146 5.35 12.84 1.76
N GLY A 147 5.42 11.52 1.54
CA GLY A 147 4.28 10.67 1.21
C GLY A 147 3.87 10.68 -0.27
N LEU A 148 2.99 9.74 -0.62
CA LEU A 148 2.58 9.42 -2.00
C LEU A 148 1.29 10.13 -2.46
N HIS A 149 0.58 10.80 -1.55
CA HIS A 149 -0.79 11.28 -1.79
C HIS A 149 -0.93 12.78 -1.56
N VAL A 150 -0.03 13.52 -2.20
CA VAL A 150 0.13 14.95 -1.99
C VAL A 150 -0.39 15.71 -3.22
N GLU A 151 0.18 15.51 -4.40
CA GLU A 151 -0.19 16.24 -5.62
C GLU A 151 -1.32 15.54 -6.40
N PRO A 152 -2.52 16.14 -6.52
CA PRO A 152 -3.64 15.56 -7.26
C PRO A 152 -3.29 15.21 -8.71
N ALA A 153 -3.66 14.01 -9.15
CA ALA A 153 -3.51 13.57 -10.53
C ALA A 153 -4.87 13.51 -11.21
N PHE A 154 -5.06 14.26 -12.29
CA PHE A 154 -6.25 14.15 -13.13
C PHE A 154 -5.86 14.29 -14.61
N PRO A 155 -6.52 13.55 -15.51
CA PRO A 155 -6.38 13.76 -16.95
C PRO A 155 -7.21 14.98 -17.39
N SER A 156 -6.74 15.69 -18.42
CA SER A 156 -7.60 16.65 -19.11
C SER A 156 -8.62 15.89 -19.96
N ILE A 157 -9.89 16.26 -19.84
CA ILE A 157 -11.01 15.70 -20.61
C ILE A 157 -11.58 16.85 -21.44
N PRO A 158 -11.55 16.79 -22.79
CA PRO A 158 -12.14 17.83 -23.62
C PRO A 158 -13.60 18.10 -23.27
N GLY A 159 -13.99 19.37 -23.23
CA GLY A 159 -15.35 19.79 -22.86
C GLY A 159 -15.66 19.79 -21.36
N LEU A 160 -14.66 19.54 -20.50
CA LEU A 160 -14.83 19.54 -19.05
C LEU A 160 -13.80 20.46 -18.37
N ALA A 161 -14.26 21.26 -17.42
CA ALA A 161 -13.39 22.15 -16.65
C ALA A 161 -12.42 21.37 -15.75
N ASP A 162 -11.21 21.89 -15.58
CA ASP A 162 -10.25 21.33 -14.62
C ASP A 162 -10.87 21.26 -13.20
N PRO A 163 -10.64 20.17 -12.46
CA PRO A 163 -11.23 19.96 -11.16
C PRO A 163 -10.78 21.00 -10.14
N GLN A 164 -11.72 21.41 -9.30
CA GLN A 164 -11.41 22.18 -8.10
C GLN A 164 -10.45 21.40 -7.20
N LEU A 165 -9.37 22.07 -6.80
CA LEU A 165 -8.36 21.59 -5.85
C LEU A 165 -8.50 22.35 -4.52
N PRO A 166 -7.97 21.82 -3.40
CA PRO A 166 -8.05 22.51 -2.11
C PRO A 166 -7.42 23.91 -2.17
N SER A 167 -8.09 24.90 -1.58
CA SER A 167 -7.76 26.34 -1.67
C SER A 167 -6.37 26.75 -1.17
N LYS A 168 -5.68 25.87 -0.42
CA LYS A 168 -4.34 26.12 0.15
C LYS A 168 -3.17 25.78 -0.79
N TRP A 169 -3.44 25.28 -2.00
CA TRP A 169 -2.40 24.93 -2.95
C TRP A 169 -2.09 26.10 -3.88
N TRP A 170 -0.81 26.45 -3.97
CA TRP A 170 -0.29 27.44 -4.90
C TRP A 170 -0.41 26.88 -6.32
N ASP A 171 -1.59 27.01 -6.92
CA ASP A 171 -1.78 26.69 -8.33
C ASP A 171 -1.32 27.90 -9.17
N GLU A 172 0.00 28.06 -9.30
CA GLU A 172 0.64 29.12 -10.09
C GLU A 172 0.21 29.10 -11.55
N LYS A 173 -0.33 27.97 -12.04
CA LYS A 173 -0.75 27.76 -13.43
C LYS A 173 -2.28 27.77 -13.60
N LYS A 174 -3.04 28.22 -12.60
CA LYS A 174 -4.51 28.21 -12.64
C LYS A 174 -5.04 29.11 -13.76
N GLU A 175 -4.47 30.30 -13.92
CA GLU A 175 -4.91 31.27 -14.92
C GLU A 175 -4.48 30.86 -16.35
N GLU A 176 -3.25 30.35 -16.54
CA GLU A 176 -2.82 29.76 -17.83
C GLU A 176 -3.69 28.58 -18.29
N ARG A 177 -4.27 27.82 -17.36
CA ARG A 177 -5.15 26.69 -17.65
C ARG A 177 -6.58 27.13 -17.99
N LYS A 178 -7.12 28.11 -17.26
CA LYS A 178 -8.44 28.69 -17.52
C LYS A 178 -8.56 29.30 -18.92
N GLU A 179 -7.50 29.95 -19.40
CA GLU A 179 -7.51 30.62 -20.71
C GLU A 179 -7.62 29.64 -21.90
N LYS A 180 -7.32 28.35 -21.69
CA LYS A 180 -7.30 27.31 -22.74
C LYS A 180 -8.64 26.61 -23.00
N GLN A 181 -9.71 26.91 -22.24
CA GLN A 181 -11.00 26.19 -22.35
C GLN A 181 -12.17 27.12 -22.73
N LYS A 182 -12.45 27.22 -24.04
CA LYS A 182 -13.73 27.74 -24.53
C LYS A 182 -14.81 26.67 -24.34
N LEU A 183 -15.51 26.70 -23.20
CA LEU A 183 -16.61 25.80 -22.87
C LEU A 183 -17.97 26.39 -23.23
N SER A 184 -18.93 25.55 -23.65
CA SER A 184 -20.34 25.92 -23.81
C SER A 184 -21.01 26.19 -22.45
N ASP A 185 -22.21 26.79 -22.47
CA ASP A 185 -22.96 27.04 -21.24
C ASP A 185 -23.40 25.76 -20.53
N ALA A 186 -23.67 24.67 -21.27
CA ALA A 186 -24.01 23.38 -20.67
C ALA A 186 -22.78 22.75 -20.00
N GLN A 187 -21.61 22.81 -20.65
CA GLN A 187 -20.35 22.30 -20.08
C GLN A 187 -19.93 23.06 -18.82
N ARG A 188 -20.12 24.39 -18.79
CA ARG A 188 -19.79 25.23 -17.62
C ARG A 188 -20.64 24.94 -16.38
N ARG A 189 -21.84 24.40 -16.54
CA ARG A 189 -22.73 24.03 -15.43
C ARG A 189 -22.27 22.77 -14.70
N ILE A 190 -21.41 21.95 -15.33
CA ILE A 190 -20.88 20.73 -14.73
C ILE A 190 -19.81 21.10 -13.71
N GLN A 191 -20.06 20.80 -12.45
CA GLN A 191 -19.06 21.02 -11.39
C GLN A 191 -18.00 19.93 -11.46
N THR A 192 -16.72 20.29 -11.30
CA THR A 192 -15.62 19.33 -11.27
C THR A 192 -14.82 19.45 -9.98
N LEU A 193 -14.56 18.31 -9.32
CA LEU A 193 -13.73 18.26 -8.12
C LEU A 193 -12.78 17.08 -8.18
N HIS A 194 -11.59 17.25 -7.64
CA HIS A 194 -10.72 16.12 -7.30
C HIS A 194 -11.10 15.59 -5.92
N SER A 195 -10.89 14.29 -5.68
CA SER A 195 -11.23 13.66 -4.40
C SER A 195 -10.56 14.32 -3.19
N SER A 196 -9.40 14.97 -3.39
CA SER A 196 -8.71 15.75 -2.35
C SER A 196 -9.49 16.98 -1.86
N ALA A 197 -10.38 17.53 -2.69
CA ALA A 197 -11.25 18.66 -2.36
C ALA A 197 -12.64 18.23 -1.85
N TYR A 198 -12.99 16.95 -2.01
CA TYR A 198 -14.23 16.38 -1.50
C TYR A 198 -14.19 16.26 0.03
N LYS A 199 -15.23 16.76 0.71
CA LYS A 199 -15.31 16.72 2.19
C LYS A 199 -16.65 16.22 2.71
N ASP A 200 -17.74 16.62 2.09
CA ASP A 200 -19.09 16.39 2.61
C ASP A 200 -19.96 15.64 1.57
N PRO A 201 -20.61 14.51 1.90
CA PRO A 201 -21.54 13.85 1.00
C PRO A 201 -22.84 14.61 0.71
N GLU A 202 -23.29 15.52 1.58
CA GLU A 202 -24.62 16.13 1.45
C GLU A 202 -24.83 16.89 0.13
N PHE A 203 -23.78 17.47 -0.44
CA PHE A 203 -23.91 18.21 -1.71
C PHE A 203 -24.20 17.31 -2.92
N LEU A 204 -24.05 15.98 -2.79
CA LEU A 204 -24.36 15.00 -3.84
C LEU A 204 -25.86 14.72 -3.96
N LYS A 205 -26.67 15.20 -3.01
CA LYS A 205 -28.10 14.98 -2.98
C LYS A 205 -28.80 15.54 -4.21
N ASP A 206 -29.68 14.72 -4.79
CA ASP A 206 -30.46 15.03 -5.99
C ASP A 206 -29.61 15.36 -7.24
N LYS A 207 -28.28 15.10 -7.20
CA LYS A 207 -27.35 15.32 -8.32
C LYS A 207 -27.16 14.07 -9.17
N SER A 208 -26.88 14.27 -10.45
CA SER A 208 -26.33 13.25 -11.34
C SER A 208 -24.81 13.25 -11.23
N VAL A 209 -24.25 12.18 -10.68
CA VAL A 209 -22.84 12.09 -10.27
C VAL A 209 -22.08 11.18 -11.21
N LEU A 210 -20.97 11.67 -11.77
CA LEU A 210 -19.97 10.87 -12.47
C LEU A 210 -18.69 10.77 -11.63
N VAL A 211 -18.33 9.57 -11.19
CA VAL A 211 -17.06 9.30 -10.50
C VAL A 211 -16.06 8.74 -11.50
N CYS A 212 -14.93 9.42 -11.70
CA CYS A 212 -13.86 8.99 -12.59
C CYS A 212 -12.76 8.27 -11.80
N GLY A 213 -12.67 6.95 -11.94
CA GLY A 213 -11.66 6.11 -11.29
C GLY A 213 -12.29 5.10 -10.32
N THR A 214 -11.84 3.84 -10.42
CA THR A 214 -12.33 2.71 -9.62
C THR A 214 -11.33 2.23 -8.57
N GLY A 215 -10.55 3.16 -8.02
CA GLY A 215 -9.74 2.91 -6.82
C GLY A 215 -10.58 2.94 -5.54
N GLU A 216 -9.93 2.80 -4.39
CA GLU A 216 -10.60 2.77 -3.08
C GLU A 216 -11.43 4.04 -2.85
N THR A 217 -10.85 5.21 -3.13
CA THR A 217 -11.55 6.50 -3.04
C THR A 217 -12.73 6.60 -4.00
N GLY A 218 -12.62 6.05 -5.23
CA GLY A 218 -13.71 6.09 -6.19
C GLY A 218 -14.91 5.26 -5.74
N MET A 219 -14.66 4.09 -5.13
CA MET A 219 -15.69 3.26 -4.54
C MET A 219 -16.36 3.94 -3.33
N ASP A 220 -15.58 4.56 -2.45
CA ASP A 220 -16.12 5.30 -1.30
C ASP A 220 -16.98 6.49 -1.75
N LEU A 221 -16.55 7.25 -2.75
CA LEU A 221 -17.32 8.37 -3.29
C LEU A 221 -18.61 7.90 -3.97
N ALA A 222 -18.57 6.79 -4.70
CA ALA A 222 -19.75 6.22 -5.31
C ALA A 222 -20.75 5.70 -4.25
N TYR A 223 -20.26 5.07 -3.18
CA TYR A 223 -21.08 4.70 -2.03
C TYR A 223 -21.65 5.92 -1.30
N ALA A 224 -20.85 6.97 -1.12
CA ALA A 224 -21.30 8.22 -0.50
C ALA A 224 -22.41 8.87 -1.32
N ALA A 225 -22.33 8.85 -2.66
CA ALA A 225 -23.38 9.33 -3.54
C ALA A 225 -24.70 8.54 -3.38
N VAL A 226 -24.63 7.22 -3.18
CA VAL A 226 -25.80 6.39 -2.86
C VAL A 226 -26.44 6.84 -1.55
N LYS A 227 -25.62 7.04 -0.50
CA LYS A 227 -26.11 7.43 0.83
C LYS A 227 -26.54 8.89 0.94
N ALA A 228 -26.11 9.73 0.00
CA ALA A 228 -26.53 11.11 -0.16
C ALA A 228 -27.81 11.28 -1.00
N PRO A 229 -28.62 10.25 -1.18
CA PRO A 229 -29.54 10.04 -2.33
C PRO A 229 -29.25 10.88 -3.59
N ALA A 230 -28.18 10.54 -4.31
CA ALA A 230 -27.94 11.09 -5.65
C ALA A 230 -28.99 10.59 -6.66
N LYS A 231 -29.35 11.44 -7.63
CA LYS A 231 -30.33 11.13 -8.69
C LYS A 231 -29.86 10.02 -9.63
N SER A 232 -28.58 10.04 -9.97
CA SER A 232 -27.94 8.98 -10.78
C SER A 232 -26.45 8.92 -10.47
N ILE A 233 -25.88 7.72 -10.56
CA ILE A 233 -24.47 7.48 -10.22
C ILE A 233 -23.83 6.65 -11.32
N VAL A 234 -22.79 7.21 -11.93
CA VAL A 234 -21.95 6.52 -12.91
C VAL A 234 -20.55 6.41 -12.35
N LEU A 235 -20.03 5.19 -12.25
CA LEU A 235 -18.66 4.92 -11.84
C LEU A 235 -17.85 4.48 -13.07
N SER A 236 -16.83 5.26 -13.39
CA SER A 236 -16.08 5.13 -14.62
C SER A 236 -14.71 4.48 -14.39
N THR A 237 -14.36 3.52 -15.25
CA THR A 237 -13.10 2.78 -15.19
C THR A 237 -12.32 2.85 -16.50
N ARG A 238 -10.99 2.87 -16.42
CA ARG A 238 -10.11 2.80 -17.59
C ARG A 238 -9.91 1.35 -18.00
N ASP A 239 -9.19 0.60 -17.18
CA ASP A 239 -8.81 -0.79 -17.48
C ASP A 239 -9.63 -1.81 -16.69
N GLY A 240 -10.58 -1.40 -15.84
CA GLY A 240 -11.25 -2.28 -14.89
C GLY A 240 -10.58 -2.27 -13.51
N PHE A 241 -11.10 -3.07 -12.59
CA PHE A 241 -10.59 -3.19 -11.22
C PHE A 241 -10.88 -4.58 -10.65
N LEU A 242 -10.15 -4.93 -9.59
CA LEU A 242 -10.34 -6.16 -8.82
C LEU A 242 -10.79 -5.78 -7.41
N SER A 243 -12.09 -5.96 -7.16
CA SER A 243 -12.68 -5.69 -5.86
C SER A 243 -12.58 -6.90 -4.94
N PHE A 244 -12.20 -6.67 -3.69
CA PHE A 244 -12.11 -7.69 -2.66
C PHE A 244 -12.51 -7.09 -1.30
N PRO A 245 -13.30 -7.77 -0.46
CA PRO A 245 -13.64 -7.22 0.86
C PRO A 245 -12.42 -7.13 1.80
N HIS A 246 -12.38 -6.08 2.63
CA HIS A 246 -11.35 -5.93 3.67
C HIS A 246 -11.58 -6.86 4.88
N VAL A 247 -12.81 -7.33 5.08
CA VAL A 247 -13.14 -8.37 6.07
C VAL A 247 -13.69 -9.60 5.36
N LEU A 248 -13.25 -10.78 5.77
CA LEU A 248 -13.78 -12.05 5.26
C LEU A 248 -15.15 -12.38 5.90
N GLN A 249 -16.13 -11.50 5.70
CA GLN A 249 -17.51 -11.72 6.13
C GLN A 249 -18.33 -12.41 5.04
N SER A 250 -19.32 -13.18 5.48
CA SER A 250 -20.50 -13.55 4.70
C SER A 250 -20.28 -14.50 3.50
N PHE A 251 -19.40 -15.50 3.68
CA PHE A 251 -19.36 -16.67 2.81
C PHE A 251 -20.29 -17.76 3.35
N SER A 252 -21.29 -18.15 2.58
CA SER A 252 -22.15 -19.29 2.90
C SER A 252 -21.67 -20.53 2.16
N LEU A 253 -21.53 -21.65 2.86
CA LEU A 253 -21.24 -22.97 2.31
C LEU A 253 -22.27 -23.97 2.85
N PHE A 254 -22.99 -24.66 1.96
CA PHE A 254 -24.09 -25.59 2.30
C PHE A 254 -25.10 -25.00 3.30
N GLY A 255 -25.44 -23.72 3.14
CA GLY A 255 -26.39 -23.02 4.02
C GLY A 255 -25.80 -22.51 5.35
N VAL A 256 -24.54 -22.82 5.67
CA VAL A 256 -23.85 -22.30 6.86
C VAL A 256 -23.05 -21.06 6.46
N THR A 257 -23.41 -19.91 7.04
CA THR A 257 -22.68 -18.64 6.81
C THR A 257 -21.52 -18.52 7.78
N TYR A 258 -20.32 -18.41 7.24
CA TYR A 258 -19.11 -18.03 7.96
C TYR A 258 -19.15 -16.50 8.15
N ASP A 259 -19.55 -16.09 9.35
CA ASP A 259 -19.60 -14.67 9.74
C ASP A 259 -18.58 -14.38 10.83
N LYS A 260 -17.31 -14.64 10.50
CA LYS A 260 -16.21 -14.30 11.39
C LYS A 260 -15.67 -12.96 10.95
N ASP A 261 -15.77 -11.96 11.82
CA ASP A 261 -15.22 -10.61 11.62
C ASP A 261 -13.68 -10.66 11.68
N THR A 262 -13.09 -11.30 10.68
CA THR A 262 -11.65 -11.51 10.55
C THR A 262 -11.11 -10.66 9.41
N PRO A 263 -10.22 -9.70 9.71
CA PRO A 263 -9.59 -8.89 8.67
C PRO A 263 -8.78 -9.75 7.70
N ILE A 264 -8.92 -9.48 6.40
CA ILE A 264 -8.28 -10.29 5.36
C ILE A 264 -6.76 -10.21 5.41
N ASP A 265 -6.23 -9.06 5.83
CA ASP A 265 -4.80 -8.83 5.89
C ASP A 265 -4.10 -9.62 7.00
N GLY A 266 -4.84 -10.13 7.98
CA GLY A 266 -4.36 -11.10 8.97
C GLY A 266 -4.52 -12.57 8.56
N LEU A 267 -5.17 -12.87 7.43
CA LEU A 267 -5.47 -14.25 7.03
C LEU A 267 -4.29 -14.95 6.34
N ILE A 268 -3.47 -14.20 5.61
CA ILE A 268 -2.41 -14.73 4.75
C ILE A 268 -1.25 -15.20 5.63
N THR A 269 -0.97 -16.51 5.62
CA THR A 269 0.14 -17.07 6.41
C THR A 269 1.49 -16.82 5.75
N ASN A 270 2.50 -16.59 6.59
CA ASN A 270 3.78 -16.06 6.15
C ASN A 270 4.90 -17.12 6.07
N LEU A 271 4.87 -18.13 6.94
CA LEU A 271 6.04 -18.94 7.30
C LEU A 271 6.83 -19.47 6.10
N PHE A 272 6.24 -20.44 5.38
CA PHE A 272 6.84 -20.88 4.15
C PHE A 272 6.50 -19.87 3.09
N GLU A 273 5.21 -19.57 2.83
CA GLU A 273 4.66 -18.36 2.16
C GLU A 273 5.68 -17.40 1.50
N THR A 274 6.37 -16.71 2.38
CA THR A 274 7.14 -15.52 2.08
C THR A 274 8.43 -15.44 2.89
N THR A 275 8.49 -16.01 4.11
CA THR A 275 9.63 -15.78 5.01
C THR A 275 10.75 -16.81 4.93
N HIS A 276 10.43 -18.10 4.90
CA HIS A 276 11.41 -19.18 4.79
C HIS A 276 11.30 -19.84 3.42
N ARG A 277 12.10 -19.35 2.49
CA ARG A 277 12.07 -19.69 1.07
C ARG A 277 13.46 -20.05 0.54
N SER A 278 13.48 -20.95 -0.45
CA SER A 278 14.66 -21.24 -1.26
C SER A 278 14.80 -20.23 -2.40
N ARG A 279 16.03 -20.03 -2.90
CA ARG A 279 16.31 -19.06 -3.96
C ARG A 279 15.66 -19.46 -5.28
N LEU A 280 15.66 -20.76 -5.61
CA LEU A 280 14.99 -21.26 -6.81
C LEU A 280 13.47 -20.99 -6.80
N VAL A 281 12.81 -21.14 -5.65
CA VAL A 281 11.37 -20.85 -5.55
C VAL A 281 11.10 -19.37 -5.76
N GLU A 282 11.95 -18.49 -5.21
CA GLU A 282 11.86 -17.05 -5.42
C GLU A 282 12.09 -16.67 -6.90
N ALA A 283 13.15 -17.20 -7.52
CA ALA A 283 13.50 -16.94 -8.92
C ALA A 283 12.44 -17.44 -9.90
N SER A 284 11.85 -18.62 -9.64
CA SER A 284 10.84 -19.22 -10.51
C SER A 284 9.51 -18.47 -10.55
N ARG A 285 9.25 -17.58 -9.56
CA ARG A 285 7.96 -16.87 -9.41
C ARG A 285 6.75 -17.81 -9.31
N LEU A 286 6.96 -19.11 -9.05
CA LEU A 286 5.95 -20.16 -9.04
C LEU A 286 4.76 -19.82 -8.11
N ARG A 287 5.03 -19.19 -6.97
CA ARG A 287 4.00 -18.80 -5.99
C ARG A 287 2.90 -17.94 -6.61
N TRP A 288 3.25 -17.07 -7.56
CA TRP A 288 2.30 -16.16 -8.18
C TRP A 288 1.31 -16.91 -9.06
N HIS A 289 1.80 -17.90 -9.81
CA HIS A 289 0.96 -18.73 -10.68
C HIS A 289 0.04 -19.66 -9.88
N VAL A 290 0.57 -20.32 -8.84
CA VAL A 290 -0.21 -21.22 -7.97
C VAL A 290 -1.30 -20.43 -7.23
N SER A 291 -0.94 -19.28 -6.67
CA SER A 291 -1.89 -18.45 -5.94
C SER A 291 -2.97 -17.86 -6.84
N ASP A 292 -2.61 -17.38 -8.04
CA ASP A 292 -3.59 -16.83 -8.99
C ASP A 292 -4.61 -17.89 -9.41
N PHE A 293 -4.14 -19.09 -9.72
CA PHE A 293 -5.01 -20.22 -10.06
C PHE A 293 -5.99 -20.56 -8.94
N GLY A 294 -5.49 -20.72 -7.71
CA GLY A 294 -6.32 -21.04 -6.54
C GLY A 294 -7.37 -19.97 -6.25
N VAL A 295 -6.98 -18.69 -6.26
CA VAL A 295 -7.88 -17.56 -5.99
C VAL A 295 -8.97 -17.46 -7.05
N LYS A 296 -8.62 -17.58 -8.35
CA LYS A 296 -9.61 -17.54 -9.44
C LYS A 296 -10.63 -18.67 -9.34
N LEU A 297 -10.19 -19.87 -8.97
CA LEU A 297 -11.09 -21.02 -8.78
C LEU A 297 -12.07 -20.78 -7.63
N VAL A 298 -11.55 -20.31 -6.48
CA VAL A 298 -12.36 -19.99 -5.29
C VAL A 298 -13.36 -18.88 -5.60
N LEU A 299 -12.93 -17.80 -6.26
CA LEU A 299 -13.82 -16.70 -6.65
C LEU A 299 -14.93 -17.16 -7.60
N LYS A 300 -14.58 -17.96 -8.62
CA LYS A 300 -15.57 -18.50 -9.57
C LYS A 300 -16.65 -19.31 -8.86
N PHE A 301 -16.25 -20.14 -7.89
CA PHE A 301 -17.17 -20.94 -7.11
C PHE A 301 -18.06 -20.10 -6.18
N LEU A 302 -17.47 -19.16 -5.43
CA LEU A 302 -18.18 -18.37 -4.42
C LEU A 302 -19.05 -17.26 -5.01
N THR A 303 -18.61 -16.68 -6.13
CA THR A 303 -19.17 -15.43 -6.65
C THR A 303 -19.79 -15.59 -8.03
N GLY A 304 -19.49 -16.68 -8.74
CA GLY A 304 -19.92 -16.92 -10.13
C GLY A 304 -18.98 -16.32 -11.19
N THR A 305 -17.95 -15.59 -10.78
CA THR A 305 -16.98 -14.93 -11.66
C THR A 305 -15.56 -15.11 -11.11
N SER A 306 -14.56 -15.24 -11.98
CA SER A 306 -13.14 -15.26 -11.60
C SER A 306 -12.54 -13.86 -11.50
N ALA A 307 -13.27 -12.82 -11.92
CA ALA A 307 -12.77 -11.47 -12.05
C ALA A 307 -12.73 -10.66 -10.74
N GLY A 308 -13.28 -11.20 -9.64
CA GLY A 308 -13.33 -10.52 -8.34
C GLY A 308 -14.61 -10.82 -7.56
N CYS A 309 -14.68 -10.36 -6.31
CA CYS A 309 -15.91 -10.45 -5.54
C CYS A 309 -16.99 -9.58 -6.21
N ASN A 310 -18.14 -10.18 -6.53
CA ASN A 310 -19.28 -9.53 -7.19
C ASN A 310 -18.87 -8.66 -8.41
N GLN A 311 -17.87 -9.10 -9.18
CA GLN A 311 -17.32 -8.39 -10.33
C GLN A 311 -17.80 -9.01 -11.66
N TRP A 312 -18.97 -8.57 -12.13
CA TRP A 312 -19.62 -9.10 -13.35
C TRP A 312 -19.47 -8.18 -14.57
N CYS A 313 -19.17 -6.91 -14.32
CA CYS A 313 -18.90 -5.87 -15.31
C CYS A 313 -17.75 -5.01 -14.76
N GLY A 314 -16.96 -4.34 -15.63
CA GLY A 314 -15.77 -3.59 -15.19
C GLY A 314 -14.58 -4.46 -14.75
N GLU A 315 -14.56 -5.72 -15.17
CA GLU A 315 -13.47 -6.67 -14.95
C GLU A 315 -12.14 -6.20 -15.59
N LEU A 316 -11.03 -6.50 -14.90
CA LEU A 316 -9.70 -6.37 -15.50
C LEU A 316 -9.53 -7.35 -16.68
N PRO A 317 -8.66 -7.04 -17.66
CA PRO A 317 -8.25 -8.01 -18.67
C PRO A 317 -7.76 -9.31 -18.02
N GLU A 318 -8.07 -10.47 -18.62
CA GLU A 318 -7.82 -11.79 -18.04
C GLU A 318 -6.36 -12.00 -17.54
N HIS A 319 -5.39 -11.51 -18.32
CA HIS A 319 -3.96 -11.57 -17.99
C HIS A 319 -3.55 -10.67 -16.79
N LYS A 320 -4.42 -9.77 -16.34
CA LYS A 320 -4.23 -8.88 -15.17
C LYS A 320 -5.10 -9.24 -13.97
N GLN A 321 -5.94 -10.27 -14.05
CA GLN A 321 -6.89 -10.64 -12.98
C GLN A 321 -6.24 -11.29 -11.74
N GLY A 322 -4.91 -11.27 -11.62
CA GLY A 322 -4.19 -11.85 -10.48
C GLY A 322 -3.60 -10.81 -9.53
N ARG A 323 -3.55 -11.15 -8.23
CA ARG A 323 -2.98 -10.27 -7.18
C ARG A 323 -1.51 -9.88 -7.41
N ALA A 324 -0.79 -10.63 -8.25
CA ALA A 324 0.58 -10.32 -8.63
C ALA A 324 0.69 -9.06 -9.51
N TYR A 325 -0.40 -8.67 -10.19
CA TYR A 325 -0.37 -7.69 -11.28
C TYR A 325 -1.01 -6.35 -10.90
N VAL A 326 -1.83 -6.31 -9.83
CA VAL A 326 -2.65 -5.15 -9.48
C VAL A 326 -2.74 -4.92 -7.98
N PHE A 327 -3.03 -3.67 -7.61
CA PHE A 327 -3.45 -3.32 -6.25
C PHE A 327 -4.92 -3.71 -6.08
N LEU A 328 -5.24 -4.44 -5.00
CA LEU A 328 -6.61 -4.84 -4.71
C LEU A 328 -7.41 -3.64 -4.22
N ASN A 329 -8.59 -3.43 -4.78
CA ASN A 329 -9.52 -2.46 -4.23
C ASN A 329 -10.26 -3.09 -3.05
N LYS A 330 -9.95 -2.62 -1.84
CA LYS A 330 -10.53 -3.11 -0.59
C LYS A 330 -11.76 -2.32 -0.10
N SER A 331 -12.14 -1.25 -0.80
CA SER A 331 -13.38 -0.53 -0.51
C SER A 331 -14.55 -1.27 -1.17
N ALA A 332 -15.23 -2.07 -0.35
CA ALA A 332 -16.27 -2.99 -0.80
C ALA A 332 -17.70 -2.44 -0.67
N LYS A 333 -17.91 -1.31 0.02
CA LYS A 333 -19.25 -0.81 0.38
C LYS A 333 -20.13 -0.48 -0.83
N ALA A 334 -19.53 -0.05 -1.95
CA ALA A 334 -20.25 0.20 -3.20
C ALA A 334 -20.54 -1.06 -4.02
N MET A 335 -19.91 -2.19 -3.73
CA MET A 335 -20.04 -3.42 -4.52
C MET A 335 -21.47 -3.92 -4.69
N PRO A 336 -22.32 -3.95 -3.64
CA PRO A 336 -23.72 -4.36 -3.78
C PRO A 336 -24.54 -3.54 -4.78
N TYR A 337 -24.06 -2.36 -5.20
CA TYR A 337 -24.76 -1.41 -6.06
C TYR A 337 -24.33 -1.46 -7.54
N LEU A 338 -23.20 -2.08 -7.88
CA LEU A 338 -22.59 -2.02 -9.22
C LEU A 338 -23.13 -3.03 -10.24
N ASN A 339 -23.37 -4.27 -9.77
CA ASN A 339 -23.55 -5.42 -10.67
C ASN A 339 -24.90 -6.13 -10.53
N ARG A 340 -25.90 -5.48 -9.91
CA ARG A 340 -27.23 -6.09 -9.69
C ARG A 340 -27.86 -6.64 -10.97
N GLU A 341 -27.72 -5.90 -12.06
CA GLU A 341 -28.32 -6.24 -13.34
C GLU A 341 -27.49 -7.25 -14.16
N TRP A 342 -26.23 -7.48 -13.78
CA TRP A 342 -25.30 -8.39 -14.49
C TRP A 342 -25.11 -9.74 -13.79
N LYS A 343 -25.60 -9.86 -12.55
CA LYS A 343 -25.39 -11.03 -11.71
C LYS A 343 -26.12 -12.23 -12.31
N ASN A 344 -25.38 -13.27 -12.68
CA ASN A 344 -25.93 -14.49 -13.27
C ASN A 344 -25.31 -15.73 -12.62
N ARG A 345 -26.01 -16.34 -11.65
CA ARG A 345 -25.55 -17.58 -10.98
C ARG A 345 -26.57 -18.69 -11.15
N SER A 346 -26.08 -19.92 -11.29
CA SER A 346 -26.94 -21.10 -11.31
C SER A 346 -27.58 -21.34 -9.93
N TRP A 347 -28.81 -21.85 -9.92
CA TRP A 347 -29.56 -22.21 -8.71
C TRP A 347 -28.79 -23.19 -7.80
N LEU A 348 -28.02 -24.12 -8.39
CA LEU A 348 -27.23 -25.10 -7.66
C LEU A 348 -26.09 -24.42 -6.88
N MET A 349 -25.36 -23.51 -7.53
CA MET A 349 -24.32 -22.74 -6.86
C MET A 349 -24.89 -21.86 -5.76
N GLU A 350 -26.05 -21.24 -5.95
CA GLU A 350 -26.71 -20.44 -4.90
C GLU A 350 -27.00 -21.22 -3.62
N ARG A 351 -27.25 -22.52 -3.73
CA ARG A 351 -27.47 -23.42 -2.58
C ARG A 351 -26.18 -23.95 -1.97
N ILE A 352 -25.18 -24.26 -2.80
CA ILE A 352 -23.92 -24.87 -2.34
C ILE A 352 -22.99 -23.81 -1.74
N ALA A 353 -22.83 -22.68 -2.39
CA ALA A 353 -21.89 -21.66 -1.94
C ALA A 353 -22.25 -20.26 -2.43
N LYS A 354 -22.24 -19.25 -1.56
CA LYS A 354 -22.43 -17.86 -2.01
C LYS A 354 -21.63 -16.88 -1.17
N TYR A 355 -21.02 -15.92 -1.85
CA TYR A 355 -20.62 -14.66 -1.24
C TYR A 355 -21.84 -13.74 -1.12
N ILE A 356 -22.03 -13.17 0.06
CA ILE A 356 -23.04 -12.16 0.34
C ILE A 356 -22.30 -10.84 0.46
N ASP A 357 -22.69 -9.82 -0.32
CA ASP A 357 -22.04 -8.51 -0.29
C ASP A 357 -22.64 -7.63 0.83
N PRO A 358 -21.90 -7.31 1.91
CA PRO A 358 -22.34 -6.30 2.87
C PRO A 358 -22.00 -4.88 2.38
N PRO A 359 -22.78 -3.85 2.77
CA PRO A 359 -24.03 -3.92 3.52
C PRO A 359 -25.19 -4.44 2.66
N SER A 360 -26.27 -4.89 3.32
CA SER A 360 -27.52 -5.19 2.61
C SER A 360 -28.04 -3.92 1.93
N VAL A 361 -28.63 -4.12 0.75
CA VAL A 361 -29.21 -3.02 0.00
C VAL A 361 -30.72 -3.02 0.19
N ARG A 362 -31.28 -1.82 0.36
CA ARG A 362 -32.72 -1.61 0.20
C ARG A 362 -33.08 -1.43 -1.27
N ASP A 363 -34.27 -1.87 -1.65
CA ASP A 363 -34.74 -1.82 -3.03
C ASP A 363 -34.95 -0.38 -3.56
N ASP A 364 -35.13 0.59 -2.67
CA ASP A 364 -35.31 2.01 -3.00
C ASP A 364 -34.01 2.79 -3.17
N GLU A 365 -32.85 2.20 -2.86
CA GLU A 365 -31.55 2.87 -3.03
C GLU A 365 -31.06 2.84 -4.48
N PRO A 366 -30.49 3.96 -5.00
CA PRO A 366 -30.03 4.05 -6.37
C PRO A 366 -28.89 3.06 -6.66
N GLY A 367 -28.95 2.42 -7.82
CA GLY A 367 -27.85 1.60 -8.34
C GLY A 367 -26.70 2.45 -8.89
N ILE A 368 -25.52 1.85 -9.01
CA ILE A 368 -24.34 2.48 -9.62
C ILE A 368 -24.11 1.83 -10.98
N SER A 369 -24.10 2.65 -12.05
CA SER A 369 -23.81 2.16 -13.40
C SER A 369 -22.32 2.24 -13.69
N LEU A 370 -21.72 1.15 -14.13
CA LEU A 370 -20.34 1.16 -14.64
C LEU A 370 -20.27 1.73 -16.05
N ALA A 371 -19.23 2.50 -16.33
CA ALA A 371 -18.94 3.07 -17.65
C ALA A 371 -17.44 3.01 -17.98
N PRO A 372 -17.04 3.06 -19.27
CA PRO A 372 -15.66 3.31 -19.65
C PRO A 372 -15.19 4.69 -19.19
N PHE A 373 -13.88 4.96 -19.28
CA PHE A 373 -13.34 6.29 -19.03
C PHE A 373 -13.94 7.31 -20.02
N PRO A 374 -14.31 8.53 -19.59
CA PRO A 374 -14.83 9.55 -20.50
C PRO A 374 -13.78 9.91 -21.55
N GLU A 375 -14.23 10.07 -22.78
CA GLU A 375 -13.39 10.54 -23.88
C GLU A 375 -13.48 12.06 -24.01
N TYR A 376 -14.69 12.61 -23.99
CA TYR A 376 -14.98 14.04 -23.95
C TYR A 376 -16.40 14.31 -23.44
N VAL A 377 -16.73 15.59 -23.21
CA VAL A 377 -18.09 16.08 -22.97
C VAL A 377 -18.49 16.97 -24.14
N ASP A 378 -19.63 16.69 -24.77
CA ASP A 378 -20.12 17.48 -25.90
C ASP A 378 -20.68 18.86 -25.47
N GLU A 379 -21.06 19.68 -26.44
CA GLU A 379 -21.57 21.04 -26.21
C GLU A 379 -22.89 21.07 -25.43
N ASP A 380 -23.63 19.96 -25.42
CA ASP A 380 -24.90 19.78 -24.69
C ASP A 380 -24.69 19.28 -23.25
N GLY A 381 -23.43 19.13 -22.82
CA GLY A 381 -23.05 18.63 -21.51
C GLY A 381 -23.22 17.11 -21.35
N ARG A 382 -23.35 16.36 -22.45
CA ARG A 382 -23.40 14.90 -22.43
C ARG A 382 -21.99 14.32 -22.46
N VAL A 383 -21.78 13.33 -21.61
CA VAL A 383 -20.52 12.58 -21.54
C VAL A 383 -20.49 11.54 -22.65
N VAL A 384 -19.44 11.58 -23.46
CA VAL A 384 -19.13 10.55 -24.45
C VAL A 384 -18.05 9.64 -23.89
N PHE A 385 -18.36 8.36 -23.79
CA PHE A 385 -17.47 7.36 -23.22
C PHE A 385 -16.67 6.65 -24.31
N ARG A 386 -15.42 6.30 -23.99
CA ARG A 386 -14.56 5.55 -24.89
C ARG A 386 -15.16 4.17 -25.20
N GLU A 387 -15.26 3.83 -26.47
CA GLU A 387 -15.61 2.47 -26.86
C GLU A 387 -14.44 1.51 -26.62
N ASN A 388 -14.71 0.37 -25.99
CA ASN A 388 -13.68 -0.61 -25.64
C ASN A 388 -14.12 -2.07 -25.84
N GLY A 389 -15.31 -2.31 -26.40
CA GLY A 389 -15.82 -3.65 -26.68
C GLY A 389 -16.25 -4.45 -25.43
N ARG A 390 -16.23 -3.85 -24.23
CA ARG A 390 -16.64 -4.51 -22.98
C ARG A 390 -18.10 -4.23 -22.62
N LYS A 391 -18.61 -4.96 -21.63
CA LYS A 391 -20.00 -4.92 -21.16
C LYS A 391 -20.44 -3.49 -20.76
N GLU A 392 -19.58 -2.73 -20.10
CA GLU A 392 -19.90 -1.37 -19.67
C GLU A 392 -20.02 -0.38 -20.84
N ALA A 393 -19.17 -0.51 -21.88
CA ALA A 393 -19.26 0.34 -23.07
C ALA A 393 -20.54 0.06 -23.85
N ALA A 394 -20.85 -1.23 -24.09
CA ALA A 394 -22.06 -1.64 -24.80
C ALA A 394 -23.33 -1.08 -24.14
N ARG A 395 -23.38 -1.03 -22.81
CA ARG A 395 -24.49 -0.45 -22.05
C ARG A 395 -24.59 1.08 -22.21
N MET A 396 -23.44 1.77 -22.23
CA MET A 396 -23.42 3.23 -22.34
C MET A 396 -23.81 3.75 -23.72
N ARG A 397 -23.75 2.93 -24.79
CA ARG A 397 -24.19 3.33 -26.15
C ARG A 397 -25.64 3.84 -26.18
N ASN A 398 -26.52 3.21 -25.43
CA ASN A 398 -27.95 3.50 -25.42
C ASN A 398 -28.37 4.41 -24.26
N ARG A 399 -27.42 5.04 -23.56
CA ARG A 399 -27.69 5.93 -22.42
C ARG A 399 -27.16 7.33 -22.67
N ILE A 400 -27.93 8.32 -22.23
CA ILE A 400 -27.51 9.72 -22.19
C ILE A 400 -27.08 10.00 -20.74
N VAL A 401 -25.82 10.38 -20.55
CA VAL A 401 -25.27 10.73 -19.23
C VAL A 401 -24.93 12.21 -19.25
N LYS A 402 -25.68 13.01 -18.47
CA LYS A 402 -25.44 14.44 -18.26
C LYS A 402 -25.23 14.67 -16.76
N PRO A 403 -23.99 14.65 -16.26
CA PRO A 403 -23.72 14.81 -14.85
C PRO A 403 -23.87 16.28 -14.44
N ASP A 404 -24.41 16.52 -13.24
CA ASP A 404 -24.31 17.81 -12.58
C ASP A 404 -22.91 18.00 -11.98
N ILE A 405 -22.25 16.87 -11.64
CA ILE A 405 -20.95 16.86 -11.00
C ILE A 405 -20.06 15.70 -11.44
N VAL A 406 -18.78 15.99 -11.67
CA VAL A 406 -17.73 15.02 -11.94
C VAL A 406 -16.72 15.00 -10.80
N LEU A 407 -16.56 13.83 -10.18
CA LEU A 407 -15.60 13.58 -9.11
C LEU A 407 -14.41 12.80 -9.66
N PHE A 408 -13.23 13.42 -9.68
CA PHE A 408 -11.99 12.78 -10.06
C PHE A 408 -11.39 12.01 -8.88
N ALA A 409 -11.55 10.69 -8.90
CA ALA A 409 -10.86 9.74 -8.02
C ALA A 409 -9.64 9.12 -8.73
N THR A 410 -8.88 9.95 -9.45
CA THR A 410 -7.82 9.55 -10.38
C THR A 410 -6.44 9.44 -9.74
N GLY A 411 -6.37 9.60 -8.42
CA GLY A 411 -5.18 9.38 -7.60
C GLY A 411 -4.26 10.59 -7.55
N TYR A 412 -2.99 10.34 -7.22
CA TYR A 412 -1.98 11.38 -7.01
C TYR A 412 -0.74 11.12 -7.87
N ARG A 413 0.02 12.18 -8.15
CA ARG A 413 1.34 12.11 -8.79
C ARG A 413 2.41 12.27 -7.72
N HIS A 414 3.57 11.70 -7.99
CA HIS A 414 4.75 11.89 -7.17
C HIS A 414 5.70 12.77 -7.96
N SER A 415 6.24 13.79 -7.28
CA SER A 415 7.27 14.64 -7.86
C SER A 415 8.16 15.16 -6.73
N PHE A 416 9.43 15.38 -7.06
CA PHE A 416 10.42 15.93 -6.14
C PHE A 416 11.10 17.17 -6.76
N PRO A 417 10.34 18.19 -7.20
CA PRO A 417 10.92 19.36 -7.88
C PRO A 417 11.85 20.19 -6.99
N TRP A 418 11.78 19.97 -5.68
CA TRP A 418 12.64 20.57 -4.66
C TRP A 418 13.91 19.75 -4.39
N LEU A 419 14.03 18.54 -4.93
CA LEU A 419 15.24 17.71 -4.81
C LEU A 419 16.13 17.96 -6.02
N ASP A 420 17.41 18.20 -5.79
CA ASP A 420 18.39 18.41 -6.85
C ASP A 420 18.51 17.17 -7.77
N SER A 421 18.76 17.37 -9.08
CA SER A 421 18.77 16.28 -10.06
C SER A 421 19.94 15.31 -9.89
N SER A 422 20.90 15.61 -9.00
CA SER A 422 22.00 14.71 -8.62
C SER A 422 21.59 13.54 -7.72
N TYR A 423 20.36 13.48 -7.23
CA TYR A 423 19.86 12.36 -6.44
C TYR A 423 19.06 11.36 -7.30
N ALA A 424 19.32 10.08 -7.11
CA ALA A 424 18.44 9.03 -7.61
C ALA A 424 17.10 9.06 -6.86
N THR A 425 15.99 8.80 -7.55
CA THR A 425 14.65 8.84 -6.97
C THR A 425 13.89 7.54 -7.19
N PRO A 426 12.88 7.23 -6.35
CA PRO A 426 12.01 6.06 -6.56
C PRO A 426 11.17 6.13 -7.85
N LEU A 427 11.21 7.24 -8.58
CA LEU A 427 10.49 7.43 -9.83
C LEU A 427 11.33 7.05 -11.06
N ASP A 428 12.63 6.89 -10.90
CA ASP A 428 13.53 6.54 -12.00
C ASP A 428 13.32 5.07 -12.39
N GLU A 429 13.20 4.78 -13.70
CA GLU A 429 12.90 3.44 -14.20
C GLU A 429 13.93 2.38 -13.75
N ASP A 430 15.21 2.77 -13.71
CA ASP A 430 16.34 1.96 -13.26
C ASP A 430 17.02 2.60 -12.03
N SER A 431 16.22 2.98 -11.01
CA SER A 431 16.78 3.62 -9.81
C SER A 431 17.85 2.74 -9.12
N ASN A 432 19.01 3.33 -8.80
CA ASN A 432 20.09 2.72 -8.02
C ASN A 432 19.76 2.64 -6.51
N LEU A 433 18.48 2.49 -6.16
CA LEU A 433 18.02 2.53 -4.78
C LEU A 433 17.99 1.13 -4.18
N CYS A 434 18.78 0.94 -3.12
CA CYS A 434 18.72 -0.23 -2.27
C CYS A 434 17.31 -0.35 -1.68
N ARG A 435 16.63 -1.45 -2.01
CA ARG A 435 15.23 -1.73 -1.60
C ARG A 435 14.22 -0.64 -1.98
N GLY A 436 14.58 0.32 -2.83
CA GLY A 436 13.76 1.49 -3.14
C GLY A 436 13.83 2.62 -2.10
N LEU A 437 14.84 2.59 -1.21
CA LEU A 437 14.98 3.51 -0.07
C LEU A 437 16.11 4.52 -0.27
N PHE A 438 17.36 4.09 -0.43
CA PHE A 438 18.54 4.96 -0.48
C PHE A 438 19.53 4.46 -1.53
N ALA A 439 20.42 5.33 -2.02
CA ALA A 439 21.37 4.93 -3.06
C ALA A 439 22.41 3.94 -2.52
N TYR A 440 22.77 2.92 -3.30
CA TYR A 440 23.72 1.88 -2.88
C TYR A 440 25.10 2.43 -2.46
N ASP A 441 25.55 3.45 -3.18
CA ASP A 441 26.82 4.14 -3.03
C ASP A 441 26.75 5.34 -2.07
N ASP A 442 25.53 5.79 -1.75
CA ASP A 442 25.29 6.96 -0.90
C ASP A 442 24.00 6.80 -0.07
N PRO A 443 24.11 6.20 1.14
CA PRO A 443 22.96 6.01 2.02
C PRO A 443 22.60 7.27 2.83
N THR A 444 23.18 8.44 2.54
CA THR A 444 22.96 9.66 3.33
C THR A 444 21.55 10.25 3.16
N LEU A 445 20.89 9.97 2.02
CA LEU A 445 19.50 10.31 1.77
C LEU A 445 18.64 9.05 1.58
N THR A 446 17.49 8.99 2.25
CA THR A 446 16.51 7.89 2.13
C THR A 446 15.10 8.36 1.80
N PHE A 447 14.33 7.52 1.12
CA PHE A 447 12.90 7.66 0.86
C PHE A 447 12.12 6.64 1.68
N SER A 448 11.39 7.09 2.70
CA SER A 448 10.58 6.22 3.56
C SER A 448 9.10 6.33 3.23
N GLY A 449 8.44 5.18 3.09
CA GLY A 449 7.02 5.07 2.78
C GLY A 449 6.66 5.29 1.31
N PHE A 450 7.64 5.18 0.39
CA PHE A 450 7.41 5.32 -1.04
C PHE A 450 7.18 3.99 -1.78
N VAL A 451 7.59 2.88 -1.17
CA VAL A 451 7.31 1.53 -1.68
C VAL A 451 5.86 1.17 -1.35
N ARG A 452 5.06 0.82 -2.36
CA ARG A 452 3.61 0.61 -2.18
C ARG A 452 3.28 -0.88 -2.08
N PRO A 453 2.72 -1.37 -0.96
CA PRO A 453 2.28 -2.75 -0.88
C PRO A 453 1.02 -3.01 -1.71
N GLY A 454 0.96 -4.17 -2.38
CA GLY A 454 -0.23 -4.65 -3.08
C GLY A 454 -1.40 -4.94 -2.13
N VAL A 455 -1.10 -5.65 -1.04
CA VAL A 455 -1.97 -5.89 0.11
C VAL A 455 -1.11 -5.73 1.37
N GLY A 456 -1.25 -4.61 2.06
CA GLY A 456 -0.39 -4.25 3.17
C GLY A 456 -0.73 -2.85 3.69
N ALA A 457 0.03 -2.36 4.67
CA ALA A 457 -0.02 -0.96 5.07
C ALA A 457 1.38 -0.36 5.11
N ILE A 458 1.48 0.89 4.65
CA ILE A 458 2.74 1.63 4.58
C ILE A 458 3.32 1.94 5.97
N PRO A 459 2.55 2.35 7.00
CA PRO A 459 3.14 2.79 8.28
C PRO A 459 4.08 1.75 8.93
N PRO A 460 3.67 0.49 9.17
CA PRO A 460 4.59 -0.48 9.77
C PRO A 460 5.60 -1.05 8.76
N GLN A 461 5.36 -0.90 7.45
CA GLN A 461 6.41 -1.15 6.45
C GLN A 461 7.53 -0.11 6.57
N ALA A 462 7.17 1.17 6.71
CA ALA A 462 8.11 2.28 6.87
C ALA A 462 8.94 2.15 8.15
N GLU A 463 8.41 1.49 9.20
CA GLU A 463 9.18 1.10 10.38
C GLU A 463 10.35 0.19 10.01
N MET A 464 10.10 -0.84 9.19
CA MET A 464 11.11 -1.80 8.77
C MET A 464 12.10 -1.17 7.78
N GLU A 465 11.63 -0.26 6.92
CA GLU A 465 12.48 0.57 6.05
C GLU A 465 13.43 1.45 6.87
N ALA A 466 12.90 2.09 7.93
CA ALA A 466 13.69 2.91 8.84
C ALA A 466 14.75 2.07 9.59
N ARG A 467 14.41 0.85 10.04
CA ARG A 467 15.38 -0.05 10.68
C ARG A 467 16.53 -0.41 9.75
N LEU A 468 16.24 -0.75 8.49
CA LEU A 468 17.28 -1.04 7.49
C LEU A 468 18.17 0.18 7.27
N TRP A 469 17.58 1.34 7.00
CA TRP A 469 18.36 2.55 6.77
C TRP A 469 19.23 2.90 7.98
N CYS A 470 18.67 2.87 9.20
CA CYS A 470 19.40 3.10 10.44
C CYS A 470 20.57 2.12 10.63
N SER A 471 20.35 0.82 10.42
CA SER A 471 21.42 -0.19 10.52
C SER A 471 22.52 0.00 9.46
N VAL A 472 22.20 0.53 8.28
CA VAL A 472 23.20 0.85 7.25
C VAL A 472 24.01 2.10 7.60
N ILE A 473 23.37 3.21 7.96
CA ILE A 473 24.09 4.46 8.23
C ILE A 473 24.97 4.40 9.49
N CYS A 474 24.64 3.54 10.45
CA CYS A 474 25.49 3.29 11.63
C CYS A 474 26.47 2.13 11.44
N GLY A 475 26.55 1.54 10.23
CA GLY A 475 27.52 0.51 9.88
C GLY A 475 27.29 -0.86 10.54
N GLU A 476 26.08 -1.15 11.03
CA GLU A 476 25.73 -2.49 11.55
C GLU A 476 25.62 -3.52 10.43
N VAL A 477 25.11 -3.10 9.27
CA VAL A 477 24.97 -3.95 8.09
C VAL A 477 25.37 -3.18 6.83
N PRO A 478 25.96 -3.83 5.81
CA PRO A 478 26.17 -3.19 4.51
C PRO A 478 24.84 -3.02 3.77
N ALA A 479 24.81 -2.13 2.77
CA ALA A 479 23.65 -1.99 1.88
C ALA A 479 23.32 -3.33 1.17
N PRO A 480 22.12 -3.91 1.36
CA PRO A 480 21.79 -5.23 0.81
C PRO A 480 21.70 -5.27 -0.72
N THR A 481 22.52 -6.10 -1.37
CA THR A 481 22.58 -6.26 -2.84
C THR A 481 21.83 -7.47 -3.38
N SER A 482 21.12 -8.23 -2.53
CA SER A 482 20.38 -9.42 -2.98
C SER A 482 19.18 -9.04 -3.84
N GLU A 483 18.82 -9.92 -4.78
CA GLU A 483 17.77 -9.68 -5.76
C GLU A 483 16.39 -9.42 -5.12
N ALA A 484 15.59 -8.56 -5.76
CA ALA A 484 14.30 -8.10 -5.26
C ALA A 484 13.13 -8.98 -5.76
N TYR A 485 12.92 -10.14 -5.15
CA TYR A 485 11.85 -11.08 -5.52
C TYR A 485 10.44 -10.71 -5.04
N TYR A 486 10.33 -9.64 -4.27
CA TYR A 486 9.08 -9.15 -3.68
C TYR A 486 8.33 -8.16 -4.58
N LYS A 487 8.89 -7.74 -5.72
CA LYS A 487 8.22 -6.81 -6.64
C LYS A 487 6.98 -7.43 -7.28
N LEU A 488 5.94 -6.62 -7.48
CA LEU A 488 4.76 -7.02 -8.25
C LEU A 488 5.10 -7.16 -9.74
N LEU A 489 4.37 -8.03 -10.45
CA LEU A 489 4.58 -8.37 -11.86
C LEU A 489 3.90 -7.38 -12.80
N GLN A 490 4.08 -6.09 -12.57
CA GLN A 490 3.41 -5.05 -13.35
C GLN A 490 3.91 -5.03 -14.80
N PRO A 491 3.02 -4.77 -15.78
CA PRO A 491 3.42 -4.66 -17.18
C PRO A 491 4.31 -3.43 -17.41
N LYS A 492 5.17 -3.49 -18.44
CA LYS A 492 5.97 -2.34 -18.87
C LYS A 492 5.04 -1.13 -19.16
N GLY A 493 5.42 0.05 -18.69
CA GLY A 493 4.62 1.28 -18.81
C GLY A 493 3.46 1.42 -17.82
N ALA A 494 3.37 0.56 -16.79
CA ALA A 494 2.40 0.76 -15.72
C ALA A 494 2.65 2.09 -14.98
N ARG A 495 1.57 2.82 -14.66
CA ARG A 495 1.64 4.11 -13.94
C ARG A 495 2.32 3.99 -12.57
N ILE A 496 2.17 2.84 -11.92
CA ILE A 496 2.78 2.52 -10.65
C ILE A 496 3.73 1.37 -10.93
N THR A 497 5.01 1.55 -10.60
CA THR A 497 6.10 0.58 -10.81
C THR A 497 6.78 0.16 -9.49
N HIS A 498 6.50 0.88 -8.40
CA HIS A 498 7.06 0.67 -7.06
C HIS A 498 6.17 -0.24 -6.19
N GLY A 499 5.43 -1.17 -6.81
CA GLY A 499 4.53 -2.11 -6.13
C GLY A 499 5.27 -3.33 -5.58
N VAL A 500 4.97 -3.73 -4.33
CA VAL A 500 5.56 -4.92 -3.70
C VAL A 500 4.53 -5.84 -3.04
N ASP A 501 4.89 -7.11 -2.91
CA ASP A 501 4.28 -8.05 -1.98
C ASP A 501 4.71 -7.71 -0.56
N TYR A 502 3.77 -7.25 0.27
CA TYR A 502 4.06 -6.76 1.62
C TYR A 502 4.83 -7.78 2.46
N SER A 503 4.32 -9.01 2.57
CA SER A 503 4.92 -10.03 3.44
C SER A 503 6.33 -10.41 3.01
N SER A 504 6.56 -10.56 1.68
CA SER A 504 7.89 -10.84 1.14
C SER A 504 8.83 -9.66 1.37
N TYR A 505 8.37 -8.43 1.17
CA TYR A 505 9.20 -7.24 1.32
C TYR A 505 9.59 -7.00 2.77
N VAL A 506 8.62 -6.99 3.69
CA VAL A 506 8.86 -6.80 5.12
C VAL A 506 9.74 -7.91 5.70
N SER A 507 9.52 -9.16 5.28
CA SER A 507 10.37 -10.29 5.68
C SER A 507 11.79 -10.17 5.14
N GLN A 508 11.95 -9.70 3.90
CA GLN A 508 13.28 -9.44 3.34
C GLN A 508 14.00 -8.32 4.09
N LEU A 509 13.31 -7.23 4.45
CA LEU A 509 13.89 -6.17 5.29
C LEU A 509 14.31 -6.71 6.66
N ALA A 510 13.47 -7.56 7.28
CA ALA A 510 13.81 -8.22 8.54
C ALA A 510 15.06 -9.11 8.40
N ARG A 511 15.19 -9.85 7.29
CA ARG A 511 16.38 -10.65 6.97
C ARG A 511 17.62 -9.77 6.82
N ASP A 512 17.50 -8.67 6.08
CA ASP A 512 18.59 -7.76 5.76
C ASP A 512 19.20 -7.11 7.03
N VAL A 513 18.39 -6.91 8.08
CA VAL A 513 18.86 -6.36 9.38
C VAL A 513 19.11 -7.42 10.46
N GLY A 514 19.00 -8.72 10.13
CA GLY A 514 19.20 -9.80 11.11
C GLY A 514 18.08 -9.96 12.14
N SER A 515 16.88 -9.45 11.85
CA SER A 515 15.67 -9.54 12.69
C SER A 515 14.68 -10.63 12.25
N GLN A 516 14.96 -11.37 11.17
CA GLN A 516 14.15 -12.53 10.79
C GLN A 516 14.41 -13.69 11.76
N PRO A 517 13.42 -14.13 12.56
CA PRO A 517 13.67 -15.11 13.61
C PRO A 517 13.81 -16.55 13.06
N GLY A 518 14.71 -17.33 13.67
CA GLY A 518 14.81 -18.76 13.42
C GLY A 518 13.78 -19.55 14.23
N LEU A 519 13.22 -20.63 13.68
CA LEU A 519 12.16 -21.40 14.37
C LEU A 519 12.62 -22.03 15.70
N LEU A 520 13.81 -22.62 15.71
CA LEU A 520 14.38 -23.21 16.92
C LEU A 520 14.75 -22.14 17.95
N ASP A 521 15.20 -20.97 17.48
CA ASP A 521 15.51 -19.83 18.35
C ASP A 521 14.24 -19.29 19.01
N LEU A 522 13.16 -19.08 18.26
CA LEU A 522 11.86 -18.71 18.82
C LEU A 522 11.38 -19.69 19.88
N TRP A 523 11.46 -21.00 19.60
CA TRP A 523 11.03 -22.00 20.57
C TRP A 523 11.85 -21.93 21.87
N ARG A 524 13.18 -21.85 21.76
CA ARG A 524 14.08 -21.82 22.92
C ARG A 524 13.92 -20.52 23.74
N THR A 525 13.77 -19.39 23.06
CA THR A 525 13.80 -18.07 23.68
C THR A 525 12.42 -17.68 24.20
N HIS A 526 11.36 -18.01 23.46
CA HIS A 526 10.01 -17.50 23.70
C HIS A 526 8.97 -18.59 23.97
N GLY A 527 9.29 -19.86 23.77
CA GLY A 527 8.37 -20.99 23.98
C GLY A 527 7.60 -21.40 22.73
N PHE A 528 6.94 -22.56 22.83
CA PHE A 528 6.24 -23.18 21.71
C PHE A 528 4.99 -22.38 21.28
N ASP A 529 4.38 -21.62 22.18
CA ASP A 529 3.20 -20.81 21.91
C ASP A 529 3.51 -19.67 20.93
N ILE A 530 4.60 -18.93 21.14
CA ILE A 530 5.05 -17.88 20.21
C ILE A 530 5.51 -18.47 18.88
N LEU A 531 6.21 -19.60 18.89
CA LEU A 531 6.56 -20.32 17.65
C LEU A 531 5.29 -20.64 16.84
N LEU A 532 4.26 -21.20 17.48
CA LEU A 532 3.01 -21.52 16.81
C LEU A 532 2.33 -20.26 16.25
N ILE A 533 2.27 -19.18 17.02
CA ILE A 533 1.70 -17.90 16.56
C ILE A 533 2.45 -17.38 15.34
N TYR A 534 3.79 -17.39 15.38
CA TYR A 534 4.64 -16.97 14.26
C TYR A 534 4.36 -17.77 12.99
N CYS A 535 4.22 -19.09 13.10
CA CYS A 535 3.93 -19.96 11.95
C CYS A 535 2.59 -19.61 11.28
N PHE A 536 1.58 -19.29 12.08
CA PHE A 536 0.22 -19.05 11.61
C PHE A 536 -0.11 -17.57 11.32
N ALA A 537 0.71 -16.63 11.75
CA ALA A 537 0.46 -15.21 11.55
C ALA A 537 0.85 -14.72 10.14
N ALA A 538 0.30 -13.56 9.77
CA ALA A 538 0.84 -12.74 8.69
C ALA A 538 2.18 -12.12 9.09
N ALA A 539 2.87 -11.47 8.14
CA ALA A 539 4.17 -10.83 8.34
C ALA A 539 4.09 -9.51 9.14
N PHE A 540 3.53 -9.56 10.36
CA PHE A 540 3.44 -8.39 11.23
C PHE A 540 4.84 -7.97 11.72
N PRO A 541 5.22 -6.69 11.62
CA PRO A 541 6.54 -6.21 12.09
C PRO A 541 6.87 -6.52 13.55
N THR A 542 5.87 -6.64 14.42
CA THR A 542 6.05 -7.11 15.81
C THR A 542 6.76 -8.46 15.89
N LEU A 543 6.50 -9.39 14.95
CA LEU A 543 7.15 -10.70 14.93
C LEU A 543 8.65 -10.60 14.60
N TYR A 544 9.06 -9.56 13.88
CA TYR A 544 10.45 -9.24 13.58
C TYR A 544 11.10 -8.35 14.66
N SER A 545 10.37 -8.07 15.74
CA SER A 545 10.90 -7.47 16.97
C SER A 545 10.98 -8.50 18.12
N LEU A 546 10.77 -9.79 17.85
CA LEU A 546 10.89 -10.85 18.86
C LEU A 546 12.35 -11.18 19.18
N THR A 547 13.23 -11.10 18.17
CA THR A 547 14.67 -11.37 18.29
C THR A 547 15.45 -10.42 17.37
N GLY A 548 16.79 -10.52 17.42
CA GLY A 548 17.69 -9.71 16.60
C GLY A 548 17.97 -8.31 17.16
N PRO A 549 18.65 -7.45 16.39
CA PRO A 549 19.13 -6.14 16.88
C PRO A 549 18.02 -5.18 17.31
N TRP A 550 16.83 -5.35 16.74
CA TRP A 550 15.64 -4.53 16.99
C TRP A 550 14.61 -5.23 17.87
N ALA A 551 15.05 -6.13 18.75
CA ALA A 551 14.18 -6.83 19.68
C ALA A 551 13.50 -5.85 20.65
N SER A 552 12.20 -6.03 20.89
CA SER A 552 11.41 -5.22 21.81
C SER A 552 10.86 -6.07 22.95
N ALA A 553 10.96 -5.56 24.18
CA ALA A 553 10.40 -6.20 25.37
C ALA A 553 8.86 -6.33 25.30
N GLN A 554 8.19 -5.53 24.48
CA GLN A 554 6.74 -5.59 24.30
C GLN A 554 6.31 -6.67 23.29
N ALA A 555 7.19 -7.05 22.37
CA ALA A 555 6.84 -7.94 21.26
C ALA A 555 6.26 -9.30 21.70
N PRO A 556 6.80 -9.98 22.74
CA PRO A 556 6.22 -11.24 23.21
C PRO A 556 4.80 -11.08 23.75
N HIS A 557 4.52 -9.98 24.47
CA HIS A 557 3.18 -9.70 25.00
C HIS A 557 2.18 -9.45 23.87
N ILE A 558 2.51 -8.55 22.94
CA ILE A 558 1.66 -8.23 21.77
C ILE A 558 1.39 -9.47 20.91
N THR A 559 2.41 -10.32 20.76
CA THR A 559 2.29 -11.58 20.02
C THR A 559 1.26 -12.51 20.67
N ARG A 560 1.28 -12.65 22.00
CA ARG A 560 0.37 -13.51 22.77
C ARG A 560 -1.05 -12.96 22.89
N THR A 561 -1.24 -11.67 22.68
CA THR A 561 -2.55 -10.99 22.77
C THR A 561 -3.11 -10.74 21.37
N GLU A 562 -2.92 -9.54 20.81
CA GLU A 562 -3.54 -9.06 19.57
C GLU A 562 -3.25 -9.97 18.38
N ILE A 563 -2.00 -10.42 18.20
CA ILE A 563 -1.64 -11.27 17.05
C ILE A 563 -2.26 -12.65 17.18
N ARG A 564 -2.18 -13.28 18.37
CA ARG A 564 -2.83 -14.56 18.65
C ARG A 564 -4.34 -14.48 18.40
N GLU A 565 -4.97 -13.36 18.72
CA GLU A 565 -6.40 -13.15 18.53
C GLU A 565 -6.79 -13.30 17.05
N THR A 566 -6.02 -12.74 16.12
CA THR A 566 -6.30 -12.88 14.67
C THR A 566 -6.32 -14.34 14.22
N ILE A 567 -5.41 -15.15 14.76
CA ILE A 567 -5.30 -16.58 14.48
C ILE A 567 -6.48 -17.33 15.12
N ALA A 568 -6.85 -16.98 16.35
CA ALA A 568 -7.97 -17.58 17.06
C ALA A 568 -9.30 -17.31 16.35
N ARG A 569 -9.53 -16.08 15.87
CA ARG A 569 -10.74 -15.69 15.14
C ARG A 569 -10.97 -16.55 13.90
N ARG A 570 -9.92 -16.97 13.16
CA ARG A 570 -10.06 -17.93 12.03
C ARG A 570 -10.71 -19.26 12.45
N GLY A 571 -10.46 -19.71 13.68
CA GLY A 571 -10.88 -21.02 14.19
C GLY A 571 -10.18 -22.19 13.50
N VAL A 572 -10.48 -23.42 13.96
CA VAL A 572 -9.73 -24.62 13.54
C VAL A 572 -9.80 -24.86 12.03
N GLY A 573 -11.00 -24.90 11.45
CA GLY A 573 -11.17 -25.13 10.01
C GLY A 573 -10.50 -24.06 9.14
N GLY A 574 -10.60 -22.79 9.53
CA GLY A 574 -9.93 -21.69 8.85
C GLY A 574 -8.41 -21.79 8.93
N ASN A 575 -7.86 -22.15 10.08
CA ASN A 575 -6.42 -22.36 10.26
C ASN A 575 -5.89 -23.58 9.49
N VAL A 576 -6.69 -24.64 9.31
CA VAL A 576 -6.33 -25.77 8.45
C VAL A 576 -6.31 -25.33 6.98
N LEU A 577 -7.37 -24.68 6.51
CA LEU A 577 -7.53 -24.29 5.10
C LEU A 577 -6.55 -23.20 4.66
N MET A 578 -6.40 -22.15 5.47
CA MET A 578 -5.58 -20.96 5.13
C MET A 578 -4.17 -21.00 5.72
N GLY A 579 -3.91 -21.89 6.68
CA GLY A 579 -2.61 -22.05 7.32
C GLY A 579 -1.92 -23.36 6.95
N VAL A 580 -2.41 -24.47 7.49
CA VAL A 580 -1.73 -25.78 7.39
C VAL A 580 -1.55 -26.21 5.94
N ILE A 581 -2.61 -26.20 5.12
CA ILE A 581 -2.55 -26.67 3.73
C ILE A 581 -1.53 -25.86 2.91
N PRO A 582 -1.59 -24.51 2.85
CA PRO A 582 -0.58 -23.71 2.18
C PRO A 582 0.83 -23.93 2.75
N MET A 583 0.99 -23.93 4.08
CA MET A 583 2.29 -24.12 4.72
C MET A 583 2.93 -25.45 4.33
N VAL A 584 2.19 -26.56 4.39
CA VAL A 584 2.70 -27.89 4.03
C VAL A 584 3.05 -27.96 2.55
N PHE A 585 2.13 -27.53 1.67
CA PHE A 585 2.36 -27.52 0.23
C PHE A 585 3.65 -26.77 -0.12
N TYR A 586 3.76 -25.55 0.39
CA TYR A 586 4.92 -24.72 0.13
C TYR A 586 6.18 -25.20 0.85
N GLY A 587 6.06 -25.83 2.02
CA GLY A 587 7.17 -26.47 2.72
C GLY A 587 7.81 -27.55 1.85
N PHE A 588 7.00 -28.42 1.23
CA PHE A 588 7.48 -29.41 0.28
C PHE A 588 8.13 -28.80 -0.95
N VAL A 589 7.50 -27.76 -1.54
CA VAL A 589 8.06 -27.06 -2.71
C VAL A 589 9.45 -26.47 -2.39
N ASN A 590 9.61 -25.83 -1.23
CA ASN A 590 10.90 -25.26 -0.83
C ASN A 590 11.92 -26.33 -0.47
N LEU A 591 11.51 -27.42 0.17
CA LEU A 591 12.41 -28.53 0.49
C LEU A 591 12.93 -29.20 -0.80
N ALA A 592 12.05 -29.46 -1.75
CA ALA A 592 12.43 -30.04 -3.05
C ALA A 592 13.38 -29.12 -3.82
N ALA A 593 13.09 -27.82 -3.84
CA ALA A 593 13.96 -26.82 -4.46
C ALA A 593 15.32 -26.72 -3.76
N LEU A 594 15.36 -26.75 -2.43
CA LEU A 594 16.61 -26.74 -1.66
C LEU A 594 17.45 -28.00 -1.94
N LEU A 595 16.82 -29.18 -1.99
CA LEU A 595 17.51 -30.42 -2.35
C LEU A 595 18.06 -30.36 -3.78
N LEU A 596 17.31 -29.79 -4.71
CA LEU A 596 17.78 -29.56 -6.08
C LEU A 596 18.98 -28.59 -6.11
N GLU A 597 18.94 -27.48 -5.38
CA GLU A 597 20.08 -26.56 -5.24
C GLU A 597 21.32 -27.28 -4.72
N GLN A 598 21.17 -28.10 -3.67
CA GLN A 598 22.29 -28.86 -3.10
C GLN A 598 22.85 -29.88 -4.11
N LEU A 599 21.99 -30.60 -4.83
CA LEU A 599 22.41 -31.54 -5.87
C LEU A 599 23.14 -30.83 -7.02
N LEU A 600 22.65 -29.67 -7.46
CA LEU A 600 23.30 -28.86 -8.48
C LEU A 600 24.67 -28.35 -8.01
N ASN A 601 24.79 -27.91 -6.76
CA ASN A 601 26.04 -27.47 -6.17
C ASN A 601 27.07 -28.60 -6.09
N VAL A 602 26.64 -29.79 -5.66
CA VAL A 602 27.50 -31.00 -5.62
C VAL A 602 27.90 -31.40 -7.04
N ALA A 603 26.97 -31.46 -7.97
CA ALA A 603 27.26 -31.78 -9.37
C ALA A 603 28.26 -30.79 -9.96
N GLN A 604 28.11 -29.49 -9.72
CA GLN A 604 29.05 -28.46 -10.16
C GLN A 604 30.43 -28.63 -9.52
N ALA A 605 30.50 -28.93 -8.22
CA ALA A 605 31.76 -29.18 -7.52
C ALA A 605 32.52 -30.38 -8.11
N LEU A 606 31.80 -31.37 -8.63
CA LEU A 606 32.36 -32.56 -9.30
C LEU A 606 32.73 -32.32 -10.78
N MET A 607 32.30 -31.22 -11.41
CA MET A 607 32.67 -30.90 -12.79
C MET A 607 34.14 -30.45 -12.91
N PRO A 608 34.82 -30.76 -14.05
CA PRO A 608 36.14 -30.21 -14.35
C PRO A 608 36.13 -28.67 -14.29
N LYS A 609 37.23 -28.06 -13.82
CA LYS A 609 37.35 -26.59 -13.66
C LYS A 609 37.05 -25.81 -14.95
N THR A 610 37.34 -26.40 -16.12
CA THR A 610 37.03 -25.84 -17.45
C THR A 610 35.51 -25.73 -17.69
N CYS A 611 34.72 -26.72 -17.26
CA CYS A 611 33.26 -26.71 -17.36
C CYS A 611 32.61 -25.80 -16.30
N GLN A 612 33.22 -25.65 -15.12
CA GLN A 612 32.72 -24.74 -14.08
C GLN A 612 32.73 -23.27 -14.54
N ALA A 613 33.72 -22.86 -15.34
CA ALA A 613 33.80 -21.51 -15.89
C ALA A 613 32.70 -21.24 -16.93
N ALA A 614 32.39 -22.22 -17.79
CA ALA A 614 31.32 -22.13 -18.77
C ALA A 614 29.92 -22.11 -18.12
N ALA A 615 29.69 -22.93 -17.09
CA ALA A 615 28.44 -22.93 -16.33
C ALA A 615 28.19 -21.58 -15.61
N ARG A 616 29.25 -20.92 -15.14
CA ARG A 616 29.15 -19.56 -14.54
C ARG A 616 28.81 -18.48 -15.58
N GLN A 617 29.31 -18.59 -16.82
CA GLN A 617 28.96 -17.66 -17.91
C GLN A 617 27.52 -17.84 -18.42
N LEU A 618 26.97 -19.05 -18.33
CA LEU A 618 25.57 -19.36 -18.69
C LEU A 618 24.54 -18.95 -17.62
N GLY A 619 24.97 -18.24 -16.56
CA GLY A 619 24.07 -17.70 -15.54
C GLY A 619 23.59 -18.71 -14.49
N TRP A 620 24.19 -19.90 -14.40
CA TRP A 620 23.74 -20.92 -13.45
C TRP A 620 24.06 -20.59 -11.99
N THR A 621 24.98 -19.66 -11.70
CA THR A 621 25.15 -19.11 -10.34
C THR A 621 25.83 -17.73 -10.36
N GLN A 622 25.15 -16.68 -9.87
CA GLN A 622 25.83 -15.52 -9.26
C GLN A 622 26.17 -15.86 -7.80
N HIS A 623 27.26 -16.60 -7.59
CA HIS A 623 27.94 -16.61 -6.31
C HIS A 623 28.88 -15.39 -6.25
N LYS A 624 28.37 -14.21 -5.90
CA LYS A 624 29.23 -13.24 -5.22
C LYS A 624 29.41 -13.74 -3.79
N LYS A 625 30.65 -14.08 -3.43
CA LYS A 625 31.05 -14.41 -2.06
C LYS A 625 30.55 -13.30 -1.14
N MET A 626 29.59 -13.62 -0.27
CA MET A 626 29.27 -12.79 0.89
C MET A 626 30.29 -13.19 1.97
N ALA A 627 31.14 -12.25 2.35
CA ALA A 627 31.91 -12.30 3.58
C ALA A 627 31.13 -11.56 4.66
#